data_AF-A0A661CE89-F1
#
_entry.id   AF-A0A661CE89-F1
#
_cell.length_a   1.000
_cell.length_b   1.000
_cell.length_c   1.000
_cell.angle_alpha   90.00
_cell.angle_beta   90.00
_cell.angle_gamma   90.00
#
_symmetry.space_group_name_H-M   'P 1'
#
loop_
_entity.id
_entity.type
_entity.pdbx_description
1 polymer ?
#
loop_
_entity_poly.entity_id
_entity_poly.type
_entity_poly.pdbx_seq_one_letter_code
_entity_poly.pdbx_strand_id
1 'polypeptide(L)'
;MSENTLDDTGRNIMSFFVRILGFFLLLAGLWVALMVLLTAHDLYEHPENIERFAVAIEKGSNIDKTLAPIRDSLIAESDSENNSGNGVQHYGETGQRPATTGTGNIRVSYFFAWVIVLLLLMLIARISLTAIKTGGELVLFDMQIKQFARMLAKESNKLRD
;
A
#
# COMPACT_ATOMS: atom_id res chain seq x y z
N MET A 1 26.59 43.86 22.11
CA MET A 1 27.21 42.51 22.00
C MET A 1 26.18 41.45 22.43
N SER A 2 24.92 41.58 21.98
CA SER A 2 23.77 40.83 22.52
C SER A 2 22.82 40.29 21.43
N GLU A 3 23.08 40.59 20.15
CA GLU A 3 22.24 40.14 19.03
C GLU A 3 22.52 38.68 18.62
N ASN A 4 23.71 38.14 18.91
CA ASN A 4 24.06 36.76 18.53
C ASN A 4 23.35 35.70 19.38
N THR A 5 23.01 35.98 20.64
CA THR A 5 22.45 34.97 21.56
C THR A 5 20.99 34.65 21.30
N LEU A 6 20.22 35.59 20.74
CA LEU A 6 18.81 35.39 20.36
C LEU A 6 18.68 34.52 19.11
N ASP A 7 19.53 34.71 18.09
CA ASP A 7 19.53 33.89 16.87
C ASP A 7 19.96 32.44 17.17
N ASP A 8 20.98 32.25 18.01
CA ASP A 8 21.45 30.92 18.44
C ASP A 8 20.37 30.16 19.23
N THR A 9 19.62 30.86 20.09
CA THR A 9 18.53 30.26 20.86
C THR A 9 17.36 29.87 19.96
N GLY A 10 16.98 30.73 19.00
CA GLY A 10 15.94 30.45 18.02
C GLY A 10 16.29 29.27 17.10
N ARG A 11 17.54 29.18 16.65
CA ARG A 11 18.01 28.07 15.81
C ARG A 11 18.01 26.73 16.55
N ASN A 12 18.38 26.72 17.82
CA ASN A 12 18.31 25.52 18.66
C ASN A 12 16.87 25.07 18.94
N ILE A 13 15.95 26.01 19.21
CA ILE A 13 14.54 25.67 19.43
C ILE A 13 13.93 25.08 18.14
N MET A 14 14.22 25.69 16.99
CA MET A 14 13.74 25.23 15.68
C MET A 14 14.24 23.82 15.38
N SER A 15 15.53 23.56 15.59
CA SER A 15 16.15 22.23 15.41
C SER A 15 15.49 21.16 16.31
N PHE A 16 15.20 21.51 17.56
CA PHE A 16 14.53 20.62 18.50
C PHE A 16 13.10 20.27 18.06
N PHE A 17 12.32 21.26 17.60
CA PHE A 17 10.97 21.03 17.08
C PHE A 17 10.97 20.16 15.81
N VAL A 18 11.87 20.43 14.87
CA VAL A 18 12.01 19.62 13.64
C VAL A 18 12.35 18.17 13.98
N ARG A 19 13.19 17.93 14.99
CA ARG A 19 13.56 16.60 15.44
C ARG A 19 12.39 15.84 16.09
N ILE A 20 11.60 16.52 16.92
CA ILE A 20 10.38 15.94 17.51
C ILE A 20 9.38 15.61 16.41
N LEU A 21 9.18 16.51 15.46
CA LEU A 21 8.26 16.31 14.35
C LEU A 21 8.71 15.13 13.47
N GLY A 22 10.01 15.04 13.16
CA GLY A 22 10.58 13.92 12.43
C GLY A 22 10.41 12.58 13.16
N PHE A 23 10.63 12.58 14.48
CA PHE A 23 10.41 11.39 15.31
C PHE A 23 8.95 10.96 15.31
N PHE A 24 8.02 11.91 15.41
CA PHE A 24 6.59 11.65 15.33
C PHE A 24 6.18 11.06 13.97
N LEU A 25 6.66 11.65 12.87
CA LEU A 25 6.45 11.15 11.50
C LEU A 25 6.97 9.73 11.32
N LEU A 26 8.15 9.43 11.88
CA LEU A 26 8.74 8.10 11.86
C LEU A 26 7.85 7.11 12.62
N LEU A 27 7.42 7.46 13.83
CA LEU A 27 6.56 6.60 14.66
C LEU A 27 5.20 6.35 13.99
N ALA A 28 4.57 7.39 13.46
CA ALA A 28 3.30 7.30 12.76
C ALA A 28 3.41 6.47 11.49
N GLY A 29 4.46 6.67 10.69
CA GLY A 29 4.73 5.87 9.50
C GLY A 29 4.92 4.40 9.85
N LEU A 30 5.73 4.09 10.87
CA LEU A 30 5.95 2.73 11.36
C LEU A 30 4.65 2.07 11.86
N TRP A 31 3.85 2.82 12.62
CA TRP A 31 2.54 2.36 13.09
C TRP A 31 1.61 1.97 11.93
N VAL A 32 1.53 2.83 10.91
CA VAL A 32 0.73 2.55 9.71
C VAL A 32 1.28 1.33 8.95
N ALA A 33 2.60 1.17 8.84
CA ALA A 33 3.19 -0.01 8.18
C ALA A 33 2.80 -1.31 8.89
N LEU A 34 2.84 -1.33 10.23
CA LEU A 34 2.39 -2.44 11.05
C LEU A 34 0.90 -2.72 10.84
N MET A 35 0.06 -1.68 10.84
CA MET A 35 -1.37 -1.83 10.53
C MET A 35 -1.59 -2.46 9.16
N VAL A 36 -0.90 -2.00 8.13
CA VAL A 36 -1.02 -2.58 6.77
C VAL A 36 -0.63 -4.05 6.76
N LEU A 37 0.45 -4.44 7.46
CA LEU A 37 0.86 -5.84 7.55
C LEU A 37 -0.19 -6.70 8.25
N LEU A 38 -0.75 -6.21 9.37
CA LEU A 38 -1.81 -6.91 10.10
C LEU A 38 -3.09 -7.01 9.27
N THR A 39 -3.46 -5.95 8.54
CA THR A 39 -4.60 -5.98 7.62
C THR A 39 -4.37 -6.97 6.47
N ALA A 40 -3.15 -7.06 5.93
CA ALA A 40 -2.84 -8.04 4.90
C ALA A 40 -2.95 -9.48 5.42
N HIS A 41 -2.50 -9.72 6.65
CA HIS A 41 -2.63 -11.01 7.32
C HIS A 41 -4.09 -11.36 7.61
N ASP A 42 -4.86 -10.42 8.18
CA ASP A 42 -6.28 -10.59 8.46
C ASP A 42 -7.09 -10.92 7.20
N LEU A 43 -6.77 -10.24 6.09
CA LEU A 43 -7.40 -10.49 4.80
C LEU A 43 -7.08 -11.88 4.24
N TYR A 44 -5.91 -12.42 4.56
CA TYR A 44 -5.53 -13.78 4.20
C TYR A 44 -6.27 -14.83 5.03
N GLU A 45 -6.47 -14.57 6.33
CA GLU A 45 -7.21 -15.47 7.21
C GLU A 45 -8.74 -15.42 6.99
N HIS A 46 -9.28 -14.25 6.63
CA HIS A 46 -10.73 -13.99 6.50
C HIS A 46 -11.11 -13.55 5.07
N PRO A 47 -11.18 -14.49 4.10
CA PRO A 47 -11.47 -14.17 2.70
C PRO A 47 -12.89 -13.63 2.47
N GLU A 48 -13.81 -13.78 3.43
CA GLU A 48 -15.19 -13.25 3.34
C GLU A 48 -15.24 -11.72 3.14
N ASN A 49 -14.22 -10.99 3.57
CA ASN A 49 -14.13 -9.55 3.37
C ASN A 49 -13.98 -9.21 1.88
N ILE A 50 -13.25 -10.04 1.12
CA ILE A 50 -13.08 -9.88 -0.33
C ILE A 50 -14.37 -10.19 -1.07
N GLU A 51 -15.18 -11.14 -0.59
CA GLU A 51 -16.47 -11.45 -1.22
C GLU A 51 -17.40 -10.23 -1.22
N ARG A 52 -17.44 -9.48 -0.11
CA ARG A 52 -18.24 -8.24 -0.02
C ARG A 52 -17.73 -7.17 -1.00
N PHE A 53 -16.40 -7.03 -1.13
CA PHE A 53 -15.80 -6.13 -2.10
C PHE A 53 -16.10 -6.56 -3.54
N ALA A 54 -16.04 -7.85 -3.85
CA ALA A 54 -16.36 -8.39 -5.17
C ALA A 54 -17.82 -8.09 -5.54
N VAL A 55 -18.76 -8.26 -4.62
CA VAL A 55 -20.18 -7.91 -4.82
C VAL A 55 -20.35 -6.40 -5.03
N ALA A 56 -19.63 -5.56 -4.28
CA ALA A 56 -19.68 -4.11 -4.45
C ALA A 56 -19.11 -3.67 -5.81
N ILE A 57 -18.00 -4.27 -6.24
CA ILE A 57 -17.37 -4.04 -7.55
C ILE A 57 -18.30 -4.50 -8.67
N GLU A 58 -18.90 -5.69 -8.57
CA GLU A 58 -19.84 -6.18 -9.58
C GLU A 58 -21.08 -5.28 -9.68
N LYS A 59 -21.63 -4.85 -8.54
CA LYS A 59 -22.76 -3.91 -8.53
C LYS A 59 -22.42 -2.57 -9.19
N GLY A 60 -21.19 -2.08 -9.03
CA GLY A 60 -20.73 -0.81 -9.60
C GLY A 60 -20.26 -0.90 -11.05
N SER A 61 -19.68 -2.03 -11.46
CA SER A 61 -18.90 -2.13 -12.70
C SER A 61 -19.37 -3.25 -13.64
N ASN A 62 -20.29 -4.14 -13.23
CA ASN A 62 -20.79 -5.29 -14.02
C ASN A 62 -19.65 -6.04 -14.77
N ILE A 63 -18.53 -6.27 -14.09
CA ILE A 63 -17.30 -6.81 -14.69
C ILE A 63 -17.55 -8.24 -15.17
N ASP A 64 -18.32 -9.01 -14.40
CA ASP A 64 -18.64 -10.40 -14.74
C ASP A 64 -19.47 -10.47 -16.04
N LYS A 65 -20.36 -9.52 -16.29
CA LYS A 65 -21.15 -9.44 -17.54
C LYS A 65 -20.35 -8.96 -18.74
N THR A 66 -19.46 -8.01 -18.55
CA THR A 66 -18.66 -7.42 -19.64
C THR A 66 -17.54 -8.33 -20.10
N LEU A 67 -17.00 -9.17 -19.21
CA LEU A 67 -15.94 -10.13 -19.53
C LEU A 67 -16.46 -11.54 -19.85
N ALA A 68 -17.76 -11.82 -19.63
CA ALA A 68 -18.39 -13.10 -19.99
C ALA A 68 -18.09 -13.54 -21.43
N PRO A 69 -18.17 -12.70 -22.48
CA PRO A 69 -17.92 -13.14 -23.85
C PRO A 69 -16.47 -13.60 -24.09
N ILE A 70 -15.51 -12.92 -23.46
CA ILE A 70 -14.07 -13.27 -23.56
C ILE A 70 -13.80 -14.57 -22.82
N ARG A 71 -14.39 -14.72 -21.62
CA ARG A 71 -14.26 -15.94 -20.85
C ARG A 71 -14.90 -17.15 -21.54
N ASP A 72 -16.11 -16.99 -22.09
CA ASP A 72 -16.81 -18.06 -22.80
C ASP A 72 -16.04 -18.46 -24.06
N SER A 73 -15.38 -17.52 -24.74
CA SER A 73 -14.50 -17.83 -25.88
C SER A 73 -13.25 -18.63 -25.49
N LEU A 74 -12.65 -18.33 -24.33
CA LEU A 74 -11.48 -19.05 -23.80
C LEU A 74 -11.84 -20.47 -23.31
N ILE A 75 -13.05 -20.67 -22.78
CA ILE A 75 -13.53 -21.97 -22.30
C ILE A 75 -14.03 -22.85 -23.46
N ALA A 76 -14.70 -22.26 -24.46
CA ALA A 76 -15.19 -22.98 -25.64
C ALA A 76 -14.05 -23.61 -26.48
N GLU A 77 -12.86 -23.02 -26.46
CA GLU A 77 -11.68 -23.59 -27.11
C GLU A 77 -11.09 -24.77 -26.33
N SER A 78 -11.20 -24.78 -24.99
CA SER A 78 -10.75 -25.90 -24.15
C SER A 78 -11.72 -27.08 -24.06
N ASP A 79 -13.02 -26.86 -24.29
CA ASP A 79 -14.06 -27.90 -24.17
C ASP A 79 -14.32 -28.67 -25.48
N SER A 80 -13.64 -28.34 -26.58
CA SER A 80 -13.80 -29.04 -27.86
C SER A 80 -13.18 -30.46 -27.93
N GLU A 81 -12.55 -30.94 -26.85
CA GLU A 81 -11.92 -32.29 -26.82
C GLU A 81 -12.58 -33.30 -25.87
N ASN A 82 -13.62 -32.95 -25.10
CA ASN A 82 -14.34 -33.95 -24.29
C ASN A 82 -15.83 -33.63 -24.07
N ASN A 83 -16.65 -34.11 -25.01
CA ASN A 83 -17.97 -34.71 -24.82
C ASN A 83 -19.06 -33.93 -24.04
N SER A 84 -20.04 -33.42 -24.82
CA SER A 84 -21.48 -33.31 -24.54
C SER A 84 -21.98 -33.49 -23.11
N GLY A 85 -22.61 -32.45 -22.56
CA GLY A 85 -23.52 -32.62 -21.42
C GLY A 85 -24.03 -31.35 -20.75
N ASN A 86 -25.07 -30.75 -21.34
CA ASN A 86 -26.11 -29.95 -20.67
C ASN A 86 -25.76 -28.59 -20.04
N GLY A 87 -26.44 -27.56 -20.55
CA GLY A 87 -27.07 -26.54 -19.70
C GLY A 87 -26.38 -25.19 -19.68
N VAL A 88 -26.59 -24.41 -20.73
CA VAL A 88 -26.52 -22.95 -20.66
C VAL A 88 -27.53 -22.49 -19.61
N GLN A 89 -27.08 -22.22 -18.38
CA GLN A 89 -27.87 -21.48 -17.39
C GLN A 89 -27.23 -20.13 -17.12
N HIS A 90 -27.83 -19.14 -17.80
CA HIS A 90 -27.69 -17.73 -17.56
C HIS A 90 -28.23 -17.42 -16.16
N TYR A 91 -27.37 -17.44 -15.13
CA TYR A 91 -27.73 -16.95 -13.79
C TYR A 91 -27.44 -15.46 -13.69
N GLY A 92 -28.40 -14.67 -14.16
CA GLY A 92 -28.62 -13.35 -13.58
C GLY A 92 -29.48 -13.53 -12.34
N GLU A 93 -28.89 -13.65 -11.16
CA GLU A 93 -29.66 -13.55 -9.93
C GLU A 93 -28.84 -13.00 -8.75
N THR A 94 -29.25 -11.80 -8.35
CA THR A 94 -29.12 -11.21 -7.03
C THR A 94 -29.38 -12.23 -5.93
N GLY A 95 -28.38 -12.54 -5.10
CA GLY A 95 -28.62 -13.29 -3.87
C GLY A 95 -27.42 -14.08 -3.39
N GLN A 96 -26.74 -13.55 -2.38
CA GLN A 96 -26.22 -14.28 -1.23
C GLN A 96 -26.04 -15.80 -1.41
N ARG A 97 -24.92 -16.23 -1.99
CA ARG A 97 -24.47 -17.62 -1.84
C ARG A 97 -22.99 -17.61 -1.43
N PRO A 98 -22.66 -18.17 -0.24
CA PRO A 98 -21.28 -18.32 0.18
C PRO A 98 -20.54 -19.20 -0.84
N ALA A 99 -19.24 -18.97 -1.01
CA ALA A 99 -18.40 -19.67 -1.97
C ALA A 99 -18.29 -21.18 -1.69
N THR A 100 -19.34 -21.95 -2.00
CA THR A 100 -19.21 -23.39 -2.21
C THR A 100 -18.81 -23.62 -3.65
N THR A 101 -17.55 -24.01 -3.83
CA THR A 101 -16.99 -24.71 -4.98
C THR A 101 -17.97 -25.75 -5.50
N GLY A 102 -18.70 -25.45 -6.57
CA GLY A 102 -19.68 -26.40 -7.09
C GLY A 102 -20.60 -25.85 -8.15
N THR A 103 -20.06 -25.20 -9.18
CA THR A 103 -20.55 -25.19 -10.59
C THR A 103 -19.82 -24.09 -11.36
N GLY A 104 -18.75 -24.46 -12.07
CA GLY A 104 -18.21 -23.86 -13.31
C GLY A 104 -18.08 -22.35 -13.52
N ASN A 105 -18.49 -21.48 -12.60
CA ASN A 105 -18.60 -20.04 -12.82
C ASN A 105 -17.58 -19.28 -11.98
N ILE A 106 -16.37 -19.15 -12.50
CA ILE A 106 -15.30 -18.36 -11.89
C ILE A 106 -15.75 -16.89 -11.88
N ARG A 107 -16.03 -16.33 -10.70
CA ARG A 107 -16.35 -14.90 -10.54
C ARG A 107 -15.08 -14.08 -10.75
N VAL A 108 -14.96 -13.46 -11.92
CA VAL A 108 -13.81 -12.63 -12.30
C VAL A 108 -13.71 -11.41 -11.37
N SER A 109 -14.86 -10.88 -10.96
CA SER A 109 -15.01 -9.85 -9.91
C SER A 109 -14.29 -10.18 -8.61
N TYR A 110 -14.28 -11.45 -8.17
CA TYR A 110 -13.56 -11.88 -6.96
C TYR A 110 -12.04 -11.78 -7.11
N PHE A 111 -11.51 -12.16 -8.29
CA PHE A 111 -10.08 -12.02 -8.57
C PHE A 111 -9.67 -10.54 -8.65
N PHE A 112 -10.47 -9.70 -9.30
CA PHE A 112 -10.22 -8.26 -9.34
C PHE A 112 -10.29 -7.61 -7.95
N ALA A 113 -11.19 -8.05 -7.07
CA ALA A 113 -11.27 -7.55 -5.71
C ALA A 113 -9.96 -7.80 -4.94
N TRP A 114 -9.37 -8.99 -5.06
CA TRP A 114 -8.04 -9.26 -4.51
C TRP A 114 -6.97 -8.31 -5.04
N VAL A 115 -6.89 -8.13 -6.37
CA VAL A 115 -5.89 -7.26 -7.00
C VAL A 115 -6.03 -5.81 -6.52
N ILE A 116 -7.26 -5.29 -6.50
CA ILE A 116 -7.54 -3.91 -6.09
C ILE A 116 -7.15 -3.70 -4.62
N VAL A 117 -7.51 -4.63 -3.75
CA VAL A 117 -7.22 -4.53 -2.32
C VAL A 117 -5.70 -4.57 -2.09
N LEU A 118 -4.99 -5.52 -2.72
CA LEU A 118 -3.53 -5.58 -2.64
C LEU A 118 -2.86 -4.30 -3.17
N LEU A 119 -3.37 -3.72 -4.26
CA LEU A 119 -2.91 -2.43 -4.76
C LEU A 119 -3.12 -1.29 -3.76
N LEU A 120 -4.27 -1.28 -3.08
CA LEU A 120 -4.59 -0.28 -2.07
C LEU A 120 -3.65 -0.40 -0.87
N LEU A 121 -3.42 -1.61 -0.36
CA LEU A 121 -2.46 -1.86 0.72
C LEU A 121 -1.04 -1.44 0.31
N MET A 122 -0.63 -1.77 -0.91
CA MET A 122 0.68 -1.37 -1.44
C MET A 122 0.82 0.15 -1.51
N LEU A 123 -0.23 0.87 -1.94
CA LEU A 123 -0.23 2.33 -1.99
C LEU A 123 -0.04 2.93 -0.60
N ILE A 124 -0.79 2.45 0.40
CA ILE A 124 -0.69 2.91 1.78
C ILE A 124 0.69 2.59 2.35
N ALA A 125 1.23 1.39 2.10
CA ALA A 125 2.58 1.01 2.50
C ALA A 125 3.63 1.95 1.92
N ARG A 126 3.51 2.34 0.65
CA ARG A 126 4.44 3.28 0.00
C ARG A 126 4.40 4.66 0.63
N ILE A 127 3.21 5.16 0.95
CA ILE A 127 3.04 6.46 1.60
C ILE A 127 3.65 6.42 3.01
N SER A 128 3.40 5.35 3.76
CA SER A 128 4.02 5.12 5.07
C SER A 128 5.54 5.08 4.97
N LEU A 129 6.12 4.35 4.02
CA LEU A 129 7.57 4.26 3.84
C LEU A 129 8.19 5.63 3.50
N THR A 130 7.48 6.45 2.72
CA THR A 130 7.90 7.83 2.42
C THR A 130 7.86 8.69 3.67
N ALA A 131 6.82 8.57 4.51
CA ALA A 131 6.73 9.28 5.78
C ALA A 131 7.84 8.87 6.77
N ILE A 132 8.17 7.58 6.85
CA ILE A 132 9.30 7.07 7.66
C ILE A 132 10.62 7.66 7.16
N LYS A 133 10.85 7.65 5.84
CA LYS A 133 12.08 8.17 5.26
C LYS A 133 12.26 9.66 5.57
N THR A 134 11.23 10.45 5.31
CA THR A 134 11.24 11.90 5.59
C THR A 134 11.40 12.14 7.10
N GLY A 135 10.64 11.43 7.95
CA GLY A 135 10.76 11.55 9.40
C GLY A 135 12.16 11.21 9.94
N GLY A 136 12.79 10.16 9.39
CA GLY A 136 14.16 9.77 9.72
C GLY A 136 15.20 10.82 9.29
N GLU A 137 15.07 11.39 8.10
CA GLU A 137 15.93 12.48 7.62
C GLU A 137 15.82 13.74 8.51
N LEU A 138 14.61 14.10 8.96
CA LEU A 138 14.40 15.21 9.90
C LEU A 138 15.07 14.98 11.26
N VAL A 139 15.10 13.73 11.75
CA VAL A 139 15.76 13.39 13.03
C VAL A 139 17.28 13.42 12.91
N LEU A 140 17.81 13.05 11.75
CA LEU A 140 19.24 12.90 11.47
C LEU A 140 19.89 14.15 10.87
N PHE A 141 19.10 15.18 10.56
CA PHE A 141 19.54 16.39 9.83
C PHE A 141 20.80 17.03 10.45
N ASP A 142 20.87 17.10 11.78
CA ASP A 142 22.00 17.68 12.51
C ASP A 142 23.27 16.80 12.48
N MET A 143 23.13 15.49 12.27
CA MET A 143 24.28 14.56 12.22
C MET A 143 25.01 14.63 10.88
N GLN A 144 24.28 14.81 9.77
CA GLN A 144 24.91 14.99 8.45
C GLN A 144 25.69 16.30 8.38
N ILE A 145 25.10 17.40 8.85
CA ILE A 145 25.75 18.72 8.86
C ILE A 145 27.03 18.71 9.72
N LYS A 146 27.00 18.02 10.87
CA LYS A 146 28.20 17.86 11.73
C LYS A 146 29.31 17.06 11.05
N GLN A 147 28.98 16.05 10.25
CA GLN A 147 29.98 15.29 9.48
C GLN A 147 30.59 16.13 8.37
N PHE A 148 29.79 16.90 7.63
CA PHE A 148 30.29 17.83 6.61
C PHE A 148 31.17 18.93 7.22
N ALA A 149 30.77 19.53 8.34
CA ALA A 149 31.59 20.52 9.03
C ALA A 149 32.92 19.94 9.53
N ARG A 150 32.92 18.70 10.03
CA ARG A 150 34.17 17.99 10.40
C ARG A 150 35.07 17.69 9.21
N MET A 151 34.51 17.33 8.05
CA MET A 151 35.32 17.11 6.84
C MET A 151 35.93 18.42 6.33
N LEU A 152 35.15 19.49 6.27
CA LEU A 152 35.63 20.83 5.90
C LEU A 152 36.73 21.35 6.83
N ALA A 153 36.54 21.21 8.15
CA ALA A 153 37.56 21.61 9.13
C ALA A 153 38.85 20.78 9.03
N LYS A 154 38.74 19.51 8.63
CA LYS A 154 39.88 18.61 8.45
C LYS A 154 40.65 18.97 7.17
N GLU A 155 39.96 19.37 6.11
CA GLU A 155 40.57 19.87 4.87
C GLU A 155 41.23 21.24 5.06
N SER A 156 40.57 22.16 5.77
CA SER A 156 41.12 23.51 6.02
C SER A 156 42.39 23.47 6.88
N ASN A 157 42.46 22.58 7.87
CA ASN A 157 43.67 22.43 8.67
C ASN A 157 44.82 21.78 7.89
N LYS A 158 44.51 20.89 6.95
CA LYS A 158 45.53 20.26 6.08
C LYS A 158 46.14 21.23 5.06
N LEU A 159 45.45 22.31 4.72
CA LEU A 159 45.93 23.36 3.81
C LEU A 159 46.73 24.47 4.52
N ARG A 160 46.77 24.47 5.86
CA ARG A 160 47.41 25.52 6.67
C ARG A 160 48.75 25.10 7.29
N ASP A 161 49.11 23.82 7.17
CA ASP A 161 50.44 23.25 7.41
C ASP A 161 51.15 22.98 6.07
#